data_AF-A0A1M3N7H5-F1
#
_entry.id   AF-A0A1M3N7H5-F1
#
_cell.length_a   1.000
_cell.length_b   1.000
_cell.length_c   1.000
_cell.angle_alpha   90.00
_cell.angle_beta   90.00
_cell.angle_gamma   90.00
#
_symmetry.space_group_name_H-M   'P 1'
#
loop_
_entity.id
_entity.type
_entity.pdbx_description
1 polymer ?
#
loop_
_entity_poly.entity_id
_entity_poly.type
_entity_poly.pdbx_seq_one_letter_code
_entity_poly.pdbx_strand_id
1 'polypeptide(L)'
;MDIERARLGLRRLGLLGSGLTFGSIALASLAVPEKVAAQYAYSVGTPDSFNEFHAIFTGFWLGLALLMFTAARRWEDRRLGDLAGAAIGLQALARLLSIALHGAPSASFSSAMLGELVTAILILQGGPIAAARASGRPP
;
A
#
# COMPACT_ATOMS: atom_id res chain seq x y z
N MET A 1 -4.32 1.27 28.31
CA MET A 1 -4.20 1.90 26.98
C MET A 1 -5.58 1.90 26.34
N ASP A 2 -6.06 3.06 25.92
CA ASP A 2 -7.37 3.20 25.27
C ASP A 2 -7.35 2.46 23.91
N ILE A 3 -8.39 1.64 23.64
CA ILE A 3 -8.54 0.84 22.41
C ILE A 3 -8.46 1.75 21.18
N GLU A 4 -8.99 2.97 21.26
CA GLU A 4 -8.97 3.92 20.16
C GLU A 4 -7.55 4.42 19.84
N ARG A 5 -6.77 4.75 20.89
CA ARG A 5 -5.35 5.11 20.72
C ARG A 5 -4.53 3.96 20.15
N ALA A 6 -4.82 2.73 20.57
CA ALA A 6 -4.16 1.54 20.04
C ALA A 6 -4.44 1.36 18.54
N ARG A 7 -5.71 1.48 18.12
CA ARG A 7 -6.11 1.40 16.70
C ARG A 7 -5.46 2.49 15.87
N LEU A 8 -5.44 3.72 16.36
CA LEU A 8 -4.78 4.83 15.68
C LEU A 8 -3.27 4.57 15.53
N GLY A 9 -2.62 4.07 16.58
CA GLY A 9 -1.21 3.68 16.55
C GLY A 9 -0.94 2.62 15.49
N LEU A 10 -1.72 1.53 15.48
CA LEU A 10 -1.60 0.45 14.48
C LEU A 10 -1.82 0.94 13.05
N ARG A 11 -2.81 1.80 12.82
CA ARG A 11 -3.05 2.42 11.52
C ARG A 11 -1.85 3.24 11.05
N ARG A 12 -1.30 4.09 11.92
CA ARG A 12 -0.12 4.91 11.59
C ARG A 12 1.10 4.04 11.31
N LEU A 13 1.31 2.98 12.08
CA LEU A 13 2.37 2.01 11.83
C LEU A 13 2.21 1.31 10.48
N GLY A 14 0.99 0.89 10.13
CA GLY A 14 0.69 0.31 8.81
C GLY A 14 0.97 1.27 7.66
N LEU A 15 0.55 2.53 7.79
CA LEU A 15 0.82 3.58 6.79
C LEU A 15 2.32 3.86 6.64
N LEU A 16 3.05 4.05 7.74
CA LEU A 16 4.48 4.32 7.70
C LEU A 16 5.26 3.12 7.14
N GLY A 17 4.94 1.90 7.59
CA GLY A 17 5.58 0.67 7.13
C GLY A 17 5.36 0.45 5.64
N SER A 18 4.13 0.54 5.16
CA SER A 18 3.83 0.42 3.72
C SER A 18 4.46 1.55 2.91
N GLY A 19 4.41 2.80 3.40
CA GLY A 19 5.05 3.92 2.74
C GLY A 19 6.55 3.71 2.57
N LEU A 20 7.23 3.19 3.60
CA LEU A 20 8.65 2.83 3.53
C LEU A 20 8.89 1.70 2.53
N THR A 21 8.07 0.66 2.52
CA THR A 21 8.19 -0.46 1.57
C THR A 21 8.06 0.01 0.13
N PHE A 22 6.95 0.67 -0.22
CA PHE A 22 6.72 1.16 -1.59
C PHE A 22 7.75 2.21 -2.00
N GLY A 23 8.09 3.13 -1.10
CA GLY A 23 9.12 4.14 -1.35
C GLY A 23 10.49 3.52 -1.60
N SER A 24 10.88 2.51 -0.81
CA SER A 24 12.17 1.83 -0.99
C SER A 24 12.23 1.10 -2.32
N ILE A 25 11.15 0.41 -2.72
CA ILE A 25 11.12 -0.31 -4.00
C ILE A 25 11.10 0.70 -5.16
N ALA A 26 10.38 1.81 -5.04
CA ALA A 26 10.38 2.87 -6.04
C ALA A 26 11.78 3.49 -6.23
N LEU A 27 12.49 3.78 -5.14
CA LEU A 27 13.87 4.28 -5.22
C LEU A 27 14.83 3.22 -5.79
N ALA A 28 14.68 1.95 -5.39
CA ALA A 28 15.47 0.85 -5.94
C ALA A 28 15.21 0.66 -7.45
N SER A 29 13.97 0.87 -7.91
CA SER A 29 13.60 0.74 -9.32
C SER A 29 14.32 1.74 -10.23
N LEU A 30 14.73 2.90 -9.69
CA LEU A 30 15.57 3.86 -10.42
C LEU A 30 17.03 3.41 -10.53
N ALA A 31 17.56 2.74 -9.49
CA ALA A 31 18.96 2.38 -9.42
C ALA A 31 19.27 1.06 -10.14
N VAL A 32 18.36 0.08 -10.07
CA VAL A 32 18.53 -1.28 -10.59
C VAL A 32 17.23 -1.82 -11.20
N PRO A 33 16.67 -1.16 -12.24
CA PRO A 33 15.35 -1.46 -12.79
C PRO A 33 15.20 -2.92 -13.23
N GLU A 34 16.20 -3.52 -13.87
CA GLU A 34 16.15 -4.90 -14.36
C GLU A 34 16.03 -5.89 -13.21
N LYS A 35 16.74 -5.65 -12.10
CA LYS A 35 16.70 -6.53 -10.92
C LYS A 35 15.35 -6.44 -10.22
N VAL A 36 14.80 -5.23 -10.10
CA VAL A 36 13.47 -5.03 -9.51
C VAL A 36 12.41 -5.64 -10.41
N ALA A 37 12.44 -5.40 -11.72
CA ALA A 37 11.52 -6.01 -12.68
C ALA A 37 11.53 -7.54 -12.57
N ALA A 38 12.73 -8.16 -12.52
CA ALA A 38 12.86 -9.60 -12.39
C ALA A 38 12.25 -10.16 -11.10
N GLN A 39 12.33 -9.42 -9.98
CA GLN A 39 11.66 -9.82 -8.73
C GLN A 39 10.14 -9.88 -8.88
N TYR A 40 9.58 -9.06 -9.78
CA TYR A 40 8.16 -9.04 -10.09
C TYR A 40 7.79 -9.90 -11.32
N ALA A 41 8.67 -10.79 -11.76
CA ALA A 41 8.50 -11.62 -12.96
C ALA A 41 8.28 -10.82 -14.26
N TYR A 42 8.77 -9.57 -14.29
CA TYR A 42 8.83 -8.75 -15.49
C TYR A 42 10.23 -8.78 -16.11
N SER A 43 10.29 -8.56 -17.41
CA SER A 43 11.52 -8.22 -18.12
C SER A 43 11.41 -6.81 -18.70
N VAL A 44 12.50 -6.06 -18.62
CA VAL A 44 12.67 -4.76 -19.26
C VAL A 44 13.88 -4.84 -20.19
N GLY A 45 13.81 -4.20 -21.34
CA GLY A 45 14.85 -4.29 -22.37
C GLY A 45 14.65 -3.41 -23.59
N THR A 46 13.47 -2.81 -23.74
CA THR A 46 13.18 -1.77 -24.74
C THR A 46 12.88 -0.45 -24.05
N PRO A 47 13.07 0.70 -24.73
CA PRO A 47 12.69 2.01 -24.19
C PRO A 47 11.25 2.05 -23.66
N ASP A 48 10.30 1.46 -24.40
CA ASP A 48 8.89 1.43 -24.00
C ASP A 48 8.66 0.59 -22.75
N SER A 49 9.33 -0.56 -22.62
CA SER A 49 9.24 -1.38 -21.40
C SER A 49 9.80 -0.66 -20.16
N PHE A 50 10.85 0.15 -20.33
CA PHE A 50 11.38 0.98 -19.23
C PHE A 50 10.43 2.13 -18.88
N ASN A 51 9.81 2.76 -19.88
CA ASN A 51 8.82 3.82 -19.64
C ASN A 51 7.63 3.29 -18.83
N GLU A 52 7.06 2.15 -19.22
CA GLU A 52 5.94 1.53 -18.51
C GLU A 52 6.35 1.07 -17.10
N PHE A 53 7.52 0.43 -16.99
CA PHE A 53 8.05 -0.01 -15.70
C PHE A 53 8.22 1.18 -14.74
N HIS A 54 8.84 2.28 -15.17
CA HIS A 54 9.01 3.45 -14.32
C HIS A 54 7.70 4.16 -14.01
N ALA A 55 6.72 4.18 -14.92
CA ALA A 55 5.41 4.76 -14.64
C ALA A 55 4.74 4.08 -13.43
N ILE A 56 4.82 2.75 -13.35
CA ILE A 56 4.21 1.97 -12.27
C ILE A 56 5.13 1.90 -11.04
N PHE A 57 6.31 1.31 -11.20
CA PHE A 57 7.17 0.94 -10.07
C PHE A 57 7.90 2.13 -9.46
N THR A 58 8.12 3.19 -10.23
CA THR A 58 8.69 4.43 -9.71
C THR A 58 7.59 5.45 -9.43
N GLY A 59 6.89 5.94 -10.45
CA GLY A 59 5.96 7.05 -10.34
C GLY A 59 4.77 6.74 -9.43
N PHE A 60 4.00 5.70 -9.78
CA PHE A 60 2.80 5.34 -9.02
C PHE A 60 3.14 4.91 -7.58
N TRP A 61 4.17 4.07 -7.38
CA TRP A 61 4.56 3.62 -6.03
C TRP A 61 5.17 4.72 -5.16
N LEU A 62 5.94 5.64 -5.74
CA LEU A 62 6.42 6.81 -5.00
C LEU A 62 5.25 7.73 -4.63
N GLY A 63 4.30 7.96 -5.53
CA GLY A 63 3.07 8.70 -5.23
C GLY A 63 2.26 8.06 -4.12
N LEU A 64 2.10 6.73 -4.15
CA LEU A 64 1.43 5.96 -3.11
C LEU A 64 2.16 6.04 -1.76
N ALA A 65 3.50 5.95 -1.76
CA ALA A 65 4.32 6.14 -0.57
C ALA A 65 4.14 7.54 0.03
N LEU A 66 4.16 8.59 -0.81
CA LEU A 66 3.91 9.96 -0.38
C LEU A 66 2.51 10.13 0.22
N LEU A 67 1.48 9.52 -0.40
CA LEU A 67 0.13 9.51 0.15
C LEU A 67 0.10 8.85 1.54
N MET A 68 0.77 7.72 1.72
CA MET A 68 0.83 7.01 2.99
C MET A 68 1.54 7.81 4.08
N PHE A 69 2.68 8.43 3.77
CA PHE A 69 3.37 9.31 4.71
C PHE A 69 2.53 10.54 5.05
N THR A 70 1.85 11.11 4.07
CA THR A 70 0.95 12.25 4.28
C THR A 70 -0.21 11.85 5.19
N ALA A 71 -0.84 10.71 4.94
CA ALA A 71 -1.90 10.15 5.77
C ALA A 71 -1.43 9.81 7.19
N ALA A 72 -0.20 9.34 7.36
CA ALA A 72 0.37 9.05 8.68
C ALA A 72 0.68 10.31 9.50
N ARG A 73 0.99 11.42 8.81
CA ARG A 73 1.23 12.74 9.41
C ARG A 73 -0.08 13.47 9.71
N ARG A 74 -1.05 13.40 8.80
CA ARG A 74 -2.40 13.98 8.91
C ARG A 74 -3.41 12.91 9.35
N TRP A 75 -3.12 12.26 10.46
CA TRP A 75 -3.86 11.08 10.92
C TRP A 75 -5.31 11.41 11.32
N GLU A 76 -5.60 12.67 11.58
CA GLU A 76 -6.94 13.22 11.83
C GLU A 76 -7.82 13.15 10.57
N ASP A 77 -7.23 13.28 9.38
CA ASP A 77 -7.93 13.11 8.10
C ASP A 77 -7.93 11.64 7.68
N ARG A 78 -8.94 10.92 8.17
CA ARG A 78 -9.11 9.49 7.92
C ARG A 78 -9.22 9.15 6.42
N ARG A 79 -9.72 10.07 5.59
CA ARG A 79 -9.98 9.78 4.17
C ARG A 79 -8.69 9.42 3.42
N LEU A 80 -7.58 10.08 3.75
CA LEU A 80 -6.29 9.82 3.11
C LEU A 80 -5.78 8.41 3.41
N GLY A 81 -5.88 8.01 4.68
CA GLY A 81 -5.49 6.65 5.05
C GLY A 81 -6.46 5.60 4.50
N ASP A 82 -7.77 5.90 4.40
CA ASP A 82 -8.75 4.96 3.84
C ASP A 82 -8.49 4.75 2.34
N LEU A 83 -8.16 5.82 1.62
CA LEU A 83 -7.75 5.75 0.22
C LEU A 83 -6.47 4.89 0.06
N ALA A 84 -5.45 5.12 0.90
CA ALA A 84 -4.23 4.33 0.87
C ALA A 84 -4.47 2.85 1.22
N GLY A 85 -5.29 2.58 2.24
CA GLY A 85 -5.65 1.23 2.66
C GLY A 85 -6.47 0.49 1.58
N ALA A 86 -7.39 1.20 0.92
CA ALA A 86 -8.15 0.65 -0.20
C ALA A 86 -7.25 0.35 -1.40
N ALA A 87 -6.28 1.22 -1.72
CA ALA A 87 -5.32 0.98 -2.80
C ALA A 87 -4.48 -0.30 -2.55
N ILE A 88 -3.93 -0.48 -1.34
CA ILE A 88 -3.22 -1.71 -0.97
C ILE A 88 -4.17 -2.92 -1.02
N GLY A 89 -5.37 -2.78 -0.46
CA GLY A 89 -6.36 -3.86 -0.43
C GLY A 89 -6.73 -4.33 -1.83
N LEU A 90 -6.98 -3.41 -2.77
CA LEU A 90 -7.27 -3.73 -4.16
C LEU A 90 -6.09 -4.42 -4.85
N GLN A 91 -4.85 -4.04 -4.55
CA GLN A 91 -3.67 -4.73 -5.06
C GLN A 91 -3.61 -6.19 -4.58
N ALA A 92 -3.87 -6.44 -3.29
CA ALA A 92 -3.94 -7.80 -2.75
C ALA A 92 -5.11 -8.60 -3.34
N LEU A 93 -6.29 -7.99 -3.51
CA LEU A 93 -7.46 -8.62 -4.11
C LEU A 93 -7.22 -8.98 -5.60
N ALA A 94 -6.54 -8.12 -6.35
CA ALA A 94 -6.15 -8.42 -7.73
C ALA A 94 -5.22 -9.63 -7.81
N ARG A 95 -4.32 -9.80 -6.82
CA ARG A 95 -3.47 -11.00 -6.72
C ARG A 95 -4.26 -12.24 -6.35
N LEU A 96 -5.25 -12.15 -5.44
CA LEU A 96 -6.16 -13.26 -5.15
C LEU A 96 -6.98 -13.68 -6.38
N LEU A 97 -7.45 -12.71 -7.16
CA LEU A 97 -8.07 -12.98 -8.46
C LEU A 97 -7.10 -13.70 -9.40
N SER A 98 -5.86 -13.22 -9.50
CA SER A 98 -4.83 -13.88 -10.31
C SER A 98 -4.54 -15.32 -9.85
N ILE A 99 -4.60 -15.61 -8.55
CA ILE A 99 -4.46 -16.96 -8.02
C ILE A 99 -5.60 -17.85 -8.51
N ALA A 100 -6.83 -17.36 -8.45
CA ALA A 100 -8.00 -18.10 -8.92
C ALA A 100 -7.95 -18.38 -10.43
N LEU A 101 -7.37 -17.46 -11.22
CA LEU A 101 -7.31 -17.57 -12.68
C LEU A 101 -6.09 -18.33 -13.20
N HIS A 102 -4.94 -18.23 -12.51
CA HIS A 102 -3.64 -18.67 -13.04
C HIS A 102 -2.86 -19.57 -12.08
N GLY A 103 -3.39 -19.86 -10.89
CA GLY A 103 -2.74 -20.69 -9.88
C GLY A 103 -1.86 -19.90 -8.91
N ALA A 104 -1.33 -20.61 -7.91
CA ALA A 104 -0.58 -20.00 -6.82
C ALA A 104 0.78 -19.45 -7.29
N PRO A 105 1.15 -18.21 -6.91
CA PRO A 105 2.46 -17.66 -7.21
C PRO A 105 3.53 -18.26 -6.28
N SER A 106 4.77 -17.84 -6.46
CA SER A 106 5.87 -18.18 -5.56
C SER A 106 5.59 -17.74 -4.10
N ALA A 107 6.31 -18.36 -3.16
CA ALA A 107 6.15 -18.08 -1.73
C ALA A 107 6.44 -16.60 -1.38
N SER A 108 7.40 -15.97 -2.06
CA SER A 108 7.72 -14.55 -1.87
C SER A 108 6.53 -13.66 -2.25
N PHE A 109 5.93 -13.88 -3.42
CA PHE A 109 4.73 -13.15 -3.86
C PHE A 109 3.54 -13.37 -2.93
N SER A 110 3.33 -14.61 -2.49
CA SER A 110 2.27 -14.94 -1.53
C SER A 110 2.48 -14.20 -0.21
N SER A 111 3.71 -14.11 0.29
CA SER A 111 4.04 -13.38 1.52
C SER A 111 3.80 -11.87 1.39
N ALA A 112 4.15 -11.28 0.25
CA ALA A 112 3.91 -9.86 -0.03
C ALA A 112 2.40 -9.56 -0.08
N MET A 113 1.61 -10.41 -0.75
CA MET A 113 0.15 -10.30 -0.79
C MET A 113 -0.47 -10.39 0.60
N LEU A 114 -0.03 -11.33 1.44
CA LEU A 114 -0.51 -11.45 2.81
C LEU A 114 -0.15 -10.21 3.65
N GLY A 115 1.07 -9.70 3.50
CA GLY A 115 1.51 -8.47 4.15
C GLY A 115 0.68 -7.26 3.73
N GLU A 116 0.37 -7.14 2.44
CA GLU A 116 -0.53 -6.13 1.91
C GLU A 116 -1.94 -6.26 2.48
N LEU A 117 -2.51 -7.47 2.50
CA LEU A 117 -3.86 -7.70 3.03
C LEU A 117 -3.97 -7.34 4.52
N VAL A 118 -3.01 -7.82 5.32
CA VAL A 118 -2.94 -7.51 6.76
C VAL A 118 -2.81 -6.01 6.95
N THR A 119 -1.93 -5.35 6.19
CA THR A 119 -1.73 -3.91 6.33
C THR A 119 -2.93 -3.10 5.87
N ALA A 120 -3.62 -3.52 4.81
CA ALA A 120 -4.86 -2.90 4.37
C ALA A 120 -5.93 -2.98 5.47
N ILE A 121 -6.09 -4.13 6.13
CA ILE A 121 -7.01 -4.28 7.27
C ILE A 121 -6.59 -3.37 8.43
N LEU A 122 -5.31 -3.36 8.78
CA LEU A 122 -4.79 -2.49 9.85
C LEU A 122 -4.97 -1.00 9.55
N ILE A 123 -4.95 -0.61 8.28
CA ILE A 123 -5.26 0.75 7.89
C ILE A 123 -6.76 0.97 7.99
N LEU A 124 -7.58 0.12 7.37
CA LEU A 124 -9.03 0.29 7.18
C LEU A 124 -9.91 0.02 8.42
N GLN A 125 -9.36 -0.47 9.53
CA GLN A 125 -10.08 -0.78 10.78
C GLN A 125 -10.76 0.41 11.49
N GLY A 126 -10.94 1.53 10.79
CA GLY A 126 -11.56 2.74 11.30
C GLY A 126 -13.08 2.72 11.24
N GLY A 127 -13.74 3.13 12.33
CA GLY A 127 -15.20 3.34 12.36
C GLY A 127 -15.66 4.47 11.41
N PRO A 128 -16.95 4.49 11.03
CA PRO A 128 -17.48 5.39 10.01
C PRO A 128 -17.30 6.86 10.39
N ILE A 129 -16.80 7.66 9.43
CA ILE A 129 -16.64 9.13 9.52
C ILE A 129 -17.95 9.83 9.94
N ALA A 130 -19.10 9.19 9.68
CA ALA A 130 -20.42 9.68 10.02
C ALA A 130 -20.76 9.64 11.52
N ALA A 131 -20.23 8.69 12.29
CA ALA A 131 -20.59 8.52 13.71
C ALA A 131 -19.99 9.60 14.63
N ALA A 132 -18.81 10.13 14.28
CA ALA A 132 -18.18 11.23 15.02
C ALA A 132 -18.90 12.58 14.77
N ARG A 133 -19.33 12.84 13.52
CA ARG A 133 -20.13 14.04 13.18
C ARG A 133 -21.54 14.01 13.77
N ALA A 134 -22.17 12.83 13.86
CA ALA A 134 -23.49 12.68 14.46
C ALA A 134 -23.49 12.80 16.00
N SER A 135 -22.33 12.66 16.66
CA SER A 135 -22.22 12.67 18.12
C SER A 135 -21.69 13.99 18.72
N GLY A 136 -21.43 15.01 17.89
CA GLY A 136 -20.96 16.32 18.36
C GLY A 136 -19.61 16.31 19.08
N ARG A 137 -18.85 15.20 19.00
CA ARG A 137 -17.51 15.14 19.58
C ARG A 137 -16.52 15.86 18.66
N PRO A 138 -15.64 16.71 19.21
CA PRO A 138 -14.55 17.28 18.42
C PRO A 138 -13.66 16.17 17.86
N PRO A 139 -13.02 16.41 16.71
CA PRO A 139 -12.16 15.43 16.03
C PRO A 139 -10.99 14.96 16.91
#